data_AF-A0A8T5XCA6-F1
#
_entry.id   AF-A0A8T5XCA6-F1
#
_cell.length_a   1.000
_cell.length_b   1.000
_cell.length_c   1.000
_cell.angle_alpha   90.00
_cell.angle_beta   90.00
_cell.angle_gamma   90.00
#
_symmetry.space_group_name_H-M   'P 1'
#
loop_
_entity.id
_entity.type
_entity.pdbx_description
1 polymer ?
#
loop_
_entity_poly.entity_id
_entity_poly.type
_entity_poly.pdbx_seq_one_letter_code
_entity_poly.pdbx_strand_id
1 'polypeptide(L)'
;MDIGVKYCGGCNSRYDRVKFLQTIKKQYPFNYYNAKANVEYHILLVICGCFSCCVNLEGFRFKHKLIFVKEKNDYFNVVNILNKYACNNES
;
A
#
# COMPACT_ATOMS: atom_id res chain seq x y z
N MET A 1 -0.49 -1.89 13.49
CA MET A 1 -0.76 -0.95 12.38
C MET A 1 -1.58 -1.66 11.32
N ASP A 2 -2.64 -1.02 10.84
CA ASP A 2 -3.56 -1.60 9.84
C ASP A 2 -3.31 -0.97 8.48
N ILE A 3 -2.95 -1.79 7.49
CA ILE A 3 -2.63 -1.38 6.14
C ILE A 3 -3.73 -1.86 5.21
N GLY A 4 -4.44 -0.92 4.60
CA GLY A 4 -5.38 -1.20 3.53
C GLY A 4 -4.63 -1.38 2.22
N VAL A 5 -4.83 -2.50 1.52
CA VAL A 5 -4.25 -2.77 0.21
C VAL A 5 -5.36 -2.73 -0.84
N LYS A 6 -5.21 -1.85 -1.83
CA LYS A 6 -6.11 -1.77 -2.99
C LYS A 6 -5.33 -2.06 -4.25
N TYR A 7 -5.91 -2.84 -5.16
CA TYR A 7 -5.34 -3.05 -6.48
C TYR A 7 -6.08 -2.18 -7.50
N CYS A 8 -5.33 -1.53 -8.40
CA CYS A 8 -5.86 -0.66 -9.45
C CYS A 8 -5.40 -1.16 -10.82
N GLY A 9 -6.36 -1.46 -11.71
CA GLY A 9 -6.10 -1.75 -13.11
C GLY A 9 -5.49 -3.13 -13.34
N GLY A 10 -6.22 -4.01 -14.02
CA GLY A 10 -5.80 -5.37 -14.35
C GLY A 10 -4.97 -5.51 -15.62
N CYS A 11 -4.39 -4.43 -16.16
CA CYS A 11 -3.64 -4.49 -17.42
C CYS A 11 -2.13 -4.59 -17.17
N ASN A 12 -1.53 -5.63 -17.75
CA ASN A 12 -0.10 -5.89 -17.95
C ASN A 12 0.85 -5.39 -16.83
N SER A 13 0.69 -5.93 -15.62
CA SER A 13 1.61 -5.66 -14.50
C SER A 13 3.06 -5.90 -14.92
N ARG A 14 3.85 -4.83 -14.98
CA ARG A 14 5.30 -4.88 -15.28
C ARG A 14 6.14 -5.55 -14.18
N TYR A 15 5.52 -5.91 -13.07
CA TYR A 15 6.16 -6.56 -11.93
C TYR A 15 5.19 -7.48 -11.19
N ASP A 16 5.73 -8.48 -10.49
CA ASP A 16 4.94 -9.38 -9.68
C ASP A 16 4.46 -8.69 -8.40
N ARG A 17 3.26 -8.11 -8.49
CA ARG A 17 2.56 -7.42 -7.40
C ARG A 17 2.27 -8.31 -6.18
N VAL A 18 2.15 -9.63 -6.37
CA VAL A 18 1.92 -10.57 -5.27
C VAL A 18 3.22 -10.78 -4.52
N LYS A 19 4.32 -11.06 -5.24
CA LYS A 19 5.65 -11.20 -4.65
C LYS A 19 6.10 -9.91 -3.95
N PHE A 20 5.82 -8.75 -4.54
CA PHE A 20 6.06 -7.45 -3.94
C PHE A 20 5.39 -7.32 -2.56
N LEU A 21 4.08 -7.58 -2.50
CA LEU A 21 3.34 -7.47 -1.24
C LEU A 21 3.79 -8.54 -0.23
N GLN A 22 4.09 -9.75 -0.68
CA GLN A 22 4.61 -10.81 0.20
C GLN A 22 5.94 -10.44 0.84
N THR A 23 6.87 -9.82 0.09
CA THR A 23 8.14 -9.35 0.64
C THR A 23 7.91 -8.32 1.76
N ILE A 24 7.02 -7.36 1.53
CA ILE A 24 6.67 -6.34 2.54
C ILE A 24 6.03 -7.00 3.77
N LYS A 25 5.08 -7.93 3.57
CA LYS A 25 4.43 -8.67 4.66
C LYS A 25 5.41 -9.48 5.51
N LYS A 26 6.45 -10.05 4.88
CA LYS A 26 7.51 -10.79 5.59
C LYS A 26 8.39 -9.86 6.43
N GLN A 27 8.70 -8.67 5.91
CA GLN A 27 9.56 -7.71 6.61
C GLN A 27 8.81 -6.94 7.71
N TYR A 28 7.51 -6.68 7.50
CA TYR A 28 6.66 -5.93 8.41
C TYR A 28 5.41 -6.74 8.76
N PRO A 29 5.37 -7.40 9.93
CA PRO A 29 4.24 -8.23 10.37
C PRO A 29 3.07 -7.36 10.89
N PHE A 30 2.66 -6.39 10.08
CA PHE A 30 1.46 -5.58 10.31
C PHE A 30 0.20 -6.30 9.83
N ASN A 31 -0.97 -5.71 10.12
CA ASN A 31 -2.23 -6.25 9.64
C ASN A 31 -2.49 -5.70 8.23
N TYR A 32 -2.64 -6.58 7.24
CA TYR A 32 -2.92 -6.19 5.87
C TYR A 32 -4.33 -6.62 5.49
N TYR A 33 -5.15 -5.65 5.10
CA TYR A 33 -6.53 -5.88 4.72
C TYR A 33 -6.73 -5.50 3.26
N ASN A 34 -7.68 -6.15 2.58
CA ASN A 34 -8.20 -5.60 1.35
C ASN A 34 -8.93 -4.29 1.68
N ALA A 35 -8.47 -3.18 1.11
CA ALA A 35 -8.99 -1.87 1.42
C ALA A 35 -10.46 -1.76 0.98
N LYS A 36 -11.32 -1.30 1.89
CA LYS A 36 -12.74 -1.05 1.64
C LYS A 36 -13.06 0.43 1.82
N ALA A 37 -14.04 0.92 1.07
CA ALA A 37 -14.62 2.24 1.31
C ALA A 37 -15.27 2.27 2.70
N ASN A 38 -15.25 3.44 3.33
CA ASN A 38 -15.76 3.71 4.69
C ASN A 38 -15.05 2.95 5.82
N VAL A 39 -13.95 2.25 5.52
CA VAL A 39 -13.05 1.68 6.53
C VAL A 39 -11.79 2.54 6.59
N GLU A 40 -11.38 2.90 7.81
CA GLU A 40 -10.18 3.69 8.04
C GLU A 40 -8.98 2.78 8.28
N TYR A 41 -7.89 3.03 7.55
CA TYR A 41 -6.62 2.34 7.71
C TYR A 41 -5.53 3.31 8.18
N HIS A 42 -4.44 2.81 8.74
CA HIS A 42 -3.30 3.68 9.07
C HIS A 42 -2.61 4.15 7.79
N ILE A 43 -2.35 3.20 6.88
CA ILE A 43 -1.76 3.45 5.58
C ILE A 43 -2.61 2.77 4.52
N LEU A 44 -2.88 3.48 3.42
CA LEU A 44 -3.54 2.93 2.24
C LEU A 44 -2.50 2.70 1.13
N LEU A 45 -2.28 1.45 0.76
CA LEU A 45 -1.37 1.02 -0.29
C LEU A 45 -2.16 0.69 -1.55
N VAL A 46 -1.99 1.50 -2.59
CA VAL A 46 -2.62 1.31 -3.89
C VAL A 46 -1.60 0.73 -4.85
N ILE A 47 -1.76 -0.55 -5.18
CA ILE A 47 -0.91 -1.26 -6.14
C ILE A 47 -1.52 -1.11 -7.54
N CYS A 48 -0.86 -0.32 -8.37
CA CYS A 48 -1.29 0.00 -9.73
C CYS A 48 -0.66 -0.95 -10.75
N GLY A 49 -1.47 -1.45 -11.69
CA GLY A 49 -0.99 -2.19 -12.85
C GLY A 49 -0.45 -1.29 -13.97
N CYS A 50 -0.83 -0.01 -13.99
CA CYS A 50 -0.40 0.98 -14.98
C CYS A 50 -0.10 2.36 -14.35
N PHE A 51 0.69 3.19 -15.03
CA PHE A 51 1.06 4.52 -14.56
C PHE A 51 -0.12 5.49 -14.42
N SER A 52 -1.19 5.28 -15.18
CA SER A 52 -2.39 6.14 -15.19
C SER A 52 -3.13 6.17 -13.86
N CYS A 53 -2.95 5.16 -12.99
CA CYS A 53 -3.51 5.12 -11.64
C CYS A 53 -5.00 5.52 -11.57
N CYS A 54 -5.82 4.98 -12.48
CA CYS A 54 -7.24 5.30 -12.61
C CYS A 54 -8.11 4.71 -11.47
N VAL A 55 -7.60 4.74 -10.24
CA VAL A 55 -8.27 4.19 -9.07
C VAL A 55 -9.21 5.22 -8.49
N ASN A 56 -10.49 4.89 -8.41
CA ASN A 56 -11.39 5.68 -7.58
C ASN A 56 -11.09 5.41 -6.09
N LEU A 57 -10.73 6.46 -5.38
CA LEU A 57 -10.48 6.46 -3.93
C LEU A 57 -11.58 7.17 -3.14
N GLU A 58 -12.70 7.51 -3.80
CA GLU A 58 -13.86 8.05 -3.11
C GLU A 58 -14.32 7.12 -1.98
N GLY A 59 -14.51 7.71 -0.79
CA GLY A 59 -14.89 6.99 0.43
C GLY A 59 -13.76 6.20 1.11
N PHE A 60 -12.55 6.15 0.56
CA PHE A 60 -11.41 5.52 1.25
C PHE A 60 -10.83 6.47 2.30
N ARG A 61 -10.52 5.95 3.50
CA ARG A 61 -10.01 6.74 4.63
C ARG A 61 -8.65 6.20 5.09
N PHE A 62 -7.72 7.11 5.38
CA PHE A 62 -6.40 6.76 5.91
C PHE A 62 -5.90 7.79 6.93
N LYS A 63 -5.24 7.33 8.00
CA LYS A 63 -4.73 8.20 9.08
C LYS A 63 -3.41 8.87 8.76
N HIS A 64 -2.47 8.16 8.14
CA HIS A 64 -1.09 8.64 7.98
C HIS A 64 -0.74 8.95 6.53
N LYS A 65 -0.90 7.98 5.64
CA LYS A 65 -0.39 8.11 4.27
C LYS A 65 -1.17 7.25 3.28
N LEU A 66 -1.32 7.78 2.08
CA LEU A 66 -1.68 7.06 0.86
C LEU A 66 -0.41 6.86 0.02
N ILE A 67 -0.15 5.63 -0.41
CA ILE A 67 1.03 5.27 -1.20
C ILE A 67 0.60 4.58 -2.49
N PHE A 68 1.08 5.07 -3.63
CA PHE A 68 0.89 4.42 -4.92
C PHE A 68 2.14 3.61 -5.27
N VAL A 69 1.95 2.34 -5.64
CA VAL A 69 2.98 1.46 -6.14
C VAL A 69 2.70 1.24 -7.63
N LYS A 70 3.49 1.87 -8.48
CA LYS A 70 3.38 1.81 -9.94
C LYS A 70 4.40 0.86 -10.54
N GLU A 71 5.55 0.72 -9.90
CA GLU A 71 6.64 -0.12 -10.35
C GLU A 71 7.41 -0.78 -9.20
N LYS A 72 8.33 -1.69 -9.54
CA LYS A 72 9.14 -2.39 -8.55
C LYS A 72 9.99 -1.44 -7.70
N ASN A 73 10.45 -0.33 -8.27
CA ASN A 73 11.33 0.61 -7.58
C ASN A 73 10.62 1.39 -6.46
N ASP A 74 9.29 1.47 -6.49
CA ASP A 74 8.49 2.05 -5.40
C ASP A 74 8.62 1.27 -4.07
N TYR A 75 9.22 0.07 -4.10
CA TYR A 75 9.54 -0.70 -2.91
C TYR A 75 10.25 0.13 -1.84
N PHE A 76 11.29 0.87 -2.22
CA PHE A 76 12.08 1.67 -1.28
C PHE A 76 11.26 2.78 -0.65
N ASN A 77 10.37 3.40 -1.43
CA ASN A 77 9.46 4.42 -0.92
C ASN A 77 8.47 3.84 0.10
N VAL A 78 7.87 2.67 -0.20
CA VAL A 78 6.99 1.99 0.74
C VAL A 78 7.72 1.63 2.03
N VAL A 79 8.89 0.99 1.93
CA VAL A 79 9.74 0.61 3.08
C VAL A 79 10.11 1.82 3.94
N ASN A 80 10.55 2.92 3.31
CA ASN A 80 10.92 4.14 4.03
C ASN A 80 9.75 4.72 4.82
N ILE A 81 8.56 4.74 4.21
CA ILE A 81 7.34 5.21 4.87
C ILE A 81 6.96 4.28 6.02
N LEU A 82 6.99 2.96 5.78
CA LEU A 82 6.69 1.98 6.83
C LEU A 82 7.66 2.09 8.00
N ASN A 83 8.97 2.23 7.76
CA ASN A 83 9.96 2.46 8.82
C ASN A 83 9.66 3.71 9.64
N LYS A 84 9.32 4.81 8.96
CA LYS A 84 8.96 6.06 9.63
C LYS A 84 7.79 5.85 10.60
N TYR A 85 6.75 5.13 10.20
CA TYR A 85 5.59 4.94 11.08
C TYR A 85 5.71 3.72 12.00
N ALA A 86 6.63 2.79 11.74
CA ALA A 86 6.96 1.68 12.63
C ALA A 86 7.70 2.18 13.89
N CYS A 87 8.73 3.02 13.71
CA CYS A 87 9.54 3.55 14.81
C CYS A 87 8.86 4.65 15.63
N ASN A 88 7.85 5.34 15.09
CA ASN A 88 7.14 6.42 15.81
C ASN A 88 6.06 5.92 16.80
N ASN A 89 6.05 4.63 17.18
CA ASN A 89 5.14 4.11 18.22
C ASN A 89 5.77 4.05 19.62
N GLU A 90 6.88 4.76 19.84
CA GLU A 90 7.46 5.00 21.16
C GLU A 90 7.30 6.47 21.53
N SER A 91 6.16 6.82 22.15
CA SER A 91 5.98 7.99 23.04
C SER A 91 4.71 7.82 23.85
#